data_AF-A0A1L9C4Q5-F1
#
_entry.id   AF-A0A1L9C4Q5-F1
#
_cell.length_a   1.000
_cell.length_b   1.000
_cell.length_c   1.000
_cell.angle_alpha   90.00
_cell.angle_beta   90.00
_cell.angle_gamma   90.00
#
_symmetry.space_group_name_H-M   'P 1'
#
loop_
_entity.id
_entity.type
_entity.pdbx_description
1 polymer ?
#
loop_
_entity_poly.entity_id
_entity_poly.type
_entity_poly.pdbx_seq_one_letter_code
_entity_poly.pdbx_strand_id
1 'polypeptide(L)' 'MEENKQKNPIVALILSFIFPGLGQIYIGQQQKGVLFVVIGICLFLMIYILIGIVLYPLFWLYSMYDAYTSSAKLNMA' A
#
# COMPACT_ATOMS: atom_id res chain seq x y z
N MET A 1 8.83 -20.38 11.44
CA MET A 1 7.50 -20.93 11.09
C MET A 1 7.02 -20.13 9.90
N GLU A 2 7.33 -20.60 8.70
CA GLU A 2 6.90 -19.96 7.46
C GLU A 2 5.40 -20.25 7.30
N GLU A 3 4.58 -19.28 7.71
CA GLU A 3 3.14 -19.34 7.52
C GLU A 3 2.89 -19.14 6.02
N ASN A 4 2.74 -20.23 5.28
CA ASN A 4 2.15 -20.27 3.94
C ASN A 4 0.68 -19.81 4.06
N LYS A 5 0.50 -18.50 4.25
CA LYS A 5 -0.81 -17.87 4.26
C LYS A 5 -1.01 -17.36 2.85
N GLN A 6 -1.84 -18.03 2.08
CA GLN A 6 -2.41 -17.44 0.88
C GLN A 6 -3.11 -16.15 1.31
N LYS A 7 -2.43 -15.01 1.11
CA LYS A 7 -2.90 -13.73 1.62
C LYS A 7 -3.89 -13.21 0.59
N ASN A 8 -5.13 -13.01 1.04
CA ASN A 8 -6.21 -12.59 0.16
C ASN A 8 -5.88 -11.21 -0.45
N PRO A 9 -5.76 -11.10 -1.79
CA PRO A 9 -5.44 -9.84 -2.46
C PRO A 9 -6.44 -8.74 -2.18
N ILE A 10 -7.70 -9.13 -2.01
CA ILE A 10 -8.81 -8.24 -1.65
C ILE A 10 -8.59 -7.62 -0.27
N VAL A 11 -8.10 -8.40 0.71
CA VAL A 11 -7.81 -7.90 2.06
C VAL A 11 -6.64 -6.92 2.01
N ALA A 12 -5.59 -7.21 1.24
CA ALA A 12 -4.48 -6.29 1.04
C ALA A 12 -4.92 -4.97 0.36
N LEU A 13 -5.85 -5.05 -0.60
CA LEU A 13 -6.40 -3.88 -1.29
C LEU A 13 -7.26 -3.03 -0.35
N ILE A 14 -8.13 -3.63 0.46
CA ILE A 14 -8.94 -2.92 1.47
C ILE A 14 -8.03 -2.28 2.53
N LEU A 15 -6.95 -2.95 2.95
CA LEU A 15 -6.01 -2.36 3.90
C LEU A 15 -5.27 -1.16 3.31
N SER A 16 -4.83 -1.25 2.05
CA SER A 16 -4.25 -0.11 1.32
C SER A 16 -5.25 1.03 1.08
N PHE A 17 -6.54 0.72 0.98
CA PHE A 17 -7.61 1.71 0.86
C PHE A 17 -7.75 2.52 2.16
N ILE A 18 -7.70 1.87 3.33
CA ILE A 18 -7.78 2.54 4.63
C ILE A 18 -6.53 3.38 4.89
N PHE A 19 -5.34 2.86 4.58
CA PHE A 19 -4.10 3.60 4.74
C PHE A 19 -3.02 3.11 3.77
N PRO A 20 -2.36 4.01 3.01
CA PRO A 20 -1.32 3.61 2.08
C PRO A 20 -0.16 2.95 2.83
N GLY A 21 0.25 1.76 2.36
CA GLY A 21 1.29 0.94 2.97
C GLY A 21 0.81 -0.18 3.90
N LEU A 22 -0.42 -0.13 4.44
CA LEU A 22 -0.94 -1.22 5.28
C LEU A 22 -1.09 -2.53 4.48
N GLY A 23 -1.52 -2.46 3.22
CA GLY A 23 -1.61 -3.63 2.35
C GLY A 23 -0.26 -4.33 2.20
N GLN A 24 0.82 -3.59 2.03
CA GLN A 24 2.19 -4.15 1.93
C GLN A 24 2.65 -4.81 3.23
N ILE A 25 2.34 -4.21 4.39
CA ILE A 25 2.63 -4.80 5.70
C ILE A 25 1.86 -6.11 5.88
N TYR A 26 0.59 -6.15 5.47
CA TYR A 26 -0.22 -7.37 5.53
C TYR A 26 0.41 -8.50 4.74
N ILE A 27 0.94 -8.25 3.54
CA ILE A 27 1.54 -9.29 2.70
C ILE A 27 2.96 -9.68 3.17
N GLY A 28 3.44 -9.11 4.29
CA GLY A 28 4.77 -9.39 4.86
C GLY A 28 5.90 -8.55 4.26
N GLN A 29 5.59 -7.62 3.34
CA GLN A 29 6.55 -6.68 2.78
C GLN A 29 6.67 -5.43 3.68
N GLN A 30 7.11 -5.61 4.93
CA GLN A 30 7.21 -4.52 5.91
C GLN A 30 8.05 -3.34 5.43
N GLN A 31 9.20 -3.60 4.78
CA GLN A 31 10.06 -2.52 4.26
C GLN A 31 9.35 -1.64 3.24
N LYS A 32 8.60 -2.24 2.30
CA LYS A 32 7.80 -1.48 1.34
C LYS A 32 6.64 -0.78 2.02
N GLY A 33 5.96 -1.44 2.96
CA GLY A 33 4.85 -0.85 3.68
C GLY A 33 5.23 0.42 4.44
N VAL A 34 6.35 0.39 5.16
CA VAL A 34 6.89 1.57 5.85
C VAL A 34 7.23 2.68 4.84
N LEU A 35 7.85 2.33 3.71
CA LEU A 35 8.17 3.31 2.66
C LEU A 35 6.90 4.00 2.13
N PHE A 36 5.85 3.23 1.84
CA PHE A 36 4.56 3.77 1.37
C PHE A 36 3.86 4.63 2.43
N VAL A 37 3.94 4.26 3.70
CA VAL A 37 3.41 5.07 4.81
C VAL A 37 4.14 6.42 4.88
N VAL A 38 5.48 6.42 4.85
CA VAL A 38 6.28 7.66 4.91
C VAL A 38 5.99 8.56 3.71
N ILE A 39 5.93 7.99 2.50
CA ILE A 39 5.60 8.76 1.29
C ILE A 39 4.17 9.31 1.38
N GLY A 40 3.21 8.50 1.84
CA GLY A 40 1.82 8.93 2.03
C GLY A 40 1.69 10.09 3.03
N ILE A 41 2.44 10.06 4.13
CA ILE A 41 2.48 11.15 5.11
C ILE A 41 3.10 12.41 4.48
N CYS A 42 4.23 12.31 3.78
CA CYS A 42 4.83 13.44 3.08
C CYS A 42 3.88 14.08 2.06
N LEU A 43 3.18 13.27 1.27
CA LEU A 43 2.18 13.73 0.29
C LEU A 43 0.98 14.40 0.95
N PHE A 44 0.52 13.86 2.09
CA PHE A 44 -0.55 14.44 2.88
C PHE A 44 -0.14 15.80 3.47
N LEU A 45 1.09 15.95 3.96
CA LEU A 45 1.62 17.25 4.37
C LEU A 45 1.75 18.22 3.20
N MET A 46 1.98 17.72 1.98
CA MET A 46 2.05 18.55 0.78
C MET A 46 0.68 19.05 0.29
N ILE A 47 -0.44 18.62 0.90
CA ILE A 47 -1.79 19.04 0.53
C ILE A 47 -1.98 20.56 0.70
N TYR A 48 -1.25 21.18 1.63
CA TYR A 48 -1.23 22.63 1.86
C TYR A 48 -0.65 23.42 0.69
N ILE A 49 0.07 22.77 -0.23
CA ILE A 49 0.77 23.41 -1.37
C ILE A 49 -0.07 23.27 -2.67
N LEU A 50 -1.35 22.86 -2.58
CA LEU A 50 -2.23 22.41 -3.69
C LEU A 50 -1.71 21.19 -4.48
N ILE A 51 -0.40 21.03 -4.61
CA ILE A 51 0.28 19.89 -5.24
C ILE A 51 -0.14 18.57 -4.60
N GLY A 52 -0.23 18.51 -3.27
CA GLY A 52 -0.69 17.30 -2.58
C GLY A 52 -2.14 16.91 -2.88
N ILE A 53 -3.00 17.86 -3.30
CA ILE A 53 -4.41 17.56 -3.62
C ILE A 53 -4.53 16.64 -4.83
N VAL A 54 -3.65 16.77 -5.82
CA VAL A 54 -3.65 15.93 -7.02
C VAL A 54 -2.76 14.69 -6.83
N LEU A 55 -1.60 14.86 -6.20
CA LEU A 55 -0.63 13.78 -6.03
C LEU A 55 -1.06 12.74 -4.98
N TYR A 56 -1.73 13.14 -3.90
CA TYR A 56 -2.19 12.22 -2.86
C TYR A 56 -3.19 11.17 -3.39
N PRO A 57 -4.28 11.52 -4.10
CA PRO A 57 -5.20 10.51 -4.64
C PRO A 57 -4.55 9.64 -5.73
N LEU A 58 -3.64 10.18 -6.54
CA LEU A 58 -2.85 9.39 -7.51
C LEU A 58 -1.98 8.35 -6.81
N PHE A 59 -1.26 8.76 -5.77
CA PHE A 59 -0.41 7.86 -4.99
C PHE A 59 -1.23 6.82 -4.21
N TRP A 60 -2.39 7.22 -3.70
CA TRP A 60 -3.30 6.31 -3.00
C TRP A 60 -3.83 5.20 -3.92
N LEU A 61 -4.24 5.53 -5.14
CA LEU A 61 -4.59 4.54 -6.17
C LEU A 61 -3.41 3.64 -6.53
N TYR A 62 -2.21 4.20 -6.67
CA TYR A 62 -1.00 3.43 -6.91
C TYR A 62 -0.69 2.45 -5.77
N SER A 63 -0.83 2.87 -4.51
CA SER A 63 -0.69 2.02 -3.32
C SER A 63 -1.67 0.84 -3.31
N MET A 64 -2.91 1.06 -3.76
CA MET A 64 -3.89 -0.03 -3.91
C MET A 64 -3.48 -1.02 -5.00
N TYR A 65 -3.08 -0.52 -6.17
CA TYR A 65 -2.62 -1.36 -7.28
C TYR A 65 -1.38 -2.19 -6.91
N ASP A 66 -0.40 -1.57 -6.23
CA ASP A 66 0.82 -2.26 -5.82
C ASP A 66 0.54 -3.34 -4.77
N ALA A 67 -0.39 -3.11 -3.83
CA ALA A 67 -0.79 -4.12 -2.84
C ALA A 67 -1.53 -5.31 -3.47
N TYR A 68 -2.41 -5.05 -4.44
CA TYR A 68 -3.11 -6.11 -5.18
C TYR A 68 -2.13 -6.95 -6.01
N THR A 69 -1.26 -6.31 -6.78
CA THR A 69 -0.28 -7.03 -7.60
C THR A 69 0.78 -7.73 -6.77
N SER A 70 1.22 -7.16 -5.65
CA SER A 70 2.18 -7.79 -4.75
C SER A 70 1.62 -9.02 -4.05
N SER A 71 0.35 -8.99 -3.64
CA SER A 71 -0.34 -10.17 -3.10
C SER A 71 -0.60 -11.24 -4.15
N ALA A 72 -0.99 -10.85 -5.36
CA ALA A 72 -1.14 -11.78 -6.49
C ALA A 72 0.17 -12.49 -6.83
N LYS A 73 1.30 -11.75 -6.90
CA LYS A 73 2.63 -12.33 -7.13
C LYS A 73 3.03 -13.32 -6.04
N LEU A 74 2.72 -13.02 -4.78
CA LEU A 74 3.05 -13.90 -3.65
C LEU A 74 2.19 -15.17 -3.61
N ASN A 75 0.99 -15.17 -4.19
CA ASN A 75 0.18 -16.38 -4.34
C ASN A 75 0.60 -17.24 -5.56
N MET A 76 1.40 -16.68 -6.47
CA MET A 76 1.91 -17.35 -7.67
C MET A 76 3.32 -17.93 -7.48
N ALA A 77 4.01 -17.57 -6.40
CA ALA A 77 5.34 -18.05 -6.02
C ALA A 77 5.23 -19.22 -5.03
#